data_AF-A0A7V4D7P2-F1
#
_entry.id   AF-A0A7V4D7P2-F1
#
_cell.length_a   1.000
_cell.length_b   1.000
_cell.length_c   1.000
_cell.angle_alpha   90.00
_cell.angle_beta   90.00
_cell.angle_gamma   90.00
#
_symmetry.space_group_name_H-M   'P 1'
#
loop_
_entity.id
_entity.type
_entity.pdbx_description
1 polymer ?
#
loop_
_entity_poly.entity_id
_entity_poly.type
_entity_poly.pdbx_seq_one_letter_code
_entity_poly.pdbx_strand_id
1 'polypeptide(L)' 'MIVQQDFINFITKERPDYLIDFSIIGEQIIPQTNVAYVDVKVKRWGPRFPATMKYRYTLEPYKDLWVIVNLDASIVRE' A
#
# COMPACT_ATOMS: atom_id res chain seq x y z
N MET A 1 -20.57 -9.28 1.36
CA MET A 1 -20.20 -8.19 0.41
C MET A 1 -19.34 -8.79 -0.68
N ILE A 2 -19.90 -8.98 -1.87
CA ILE A 2 -19.19 -9.57 -3.03
C ILE A 2 -17.94 -8.73 -3.36
N VAL A 3 -18.05 -7.40 -3.27
CA VAL A 3 -16.96 -6.43 -3.55
C VAL A 3 -15.74 -6.60 -2.63
N GLN A 4 -15.93 -6.86 -1.34
CA GLN A 4 -14.82 -7.01 -0.40
C GLN A 4 -14.06 -8.32 -0.65
N GLN A 5 -14.79 -9.41 -0.89
CA GLN A 5 -14.16 -10.70 -1.17
C GLN A 5 -13.44 -10.69 -2.53
N ASP A 6 -13.98 -9.98 -3.53
CA ASP A 6 -13.32 -9.80 -4.82
C ASP A 6 -12.05 -8.96 -4.69
N PHE A 7 -12.05 -7.92 -3.85
CA PHE A 7 -10.85 -7.13 -3.55
C PHE A 7 -9.79 -7.96 -2.82
N ILE A 8 -10.19 -8.74 -1.81
CA ILE A 8 -9.30 -9.69 -1.12
C ILE A 8 -8.72 -10.68 -2.12
N ASN A 9 -9.56 -11.34 -2.90
CA ASN A 9 -9.13 -12.30 -3.91
C ASN A 9 -8.21 -11.67 -4.95
N PHE A 10 -8.44 -10.40 -5.34
CA PHE A 10 -7.59 -9.67 -6.25
C PHE A 10 -6.20 -9.41 -5.66
N ILE A 11 -6.11 -8.96 -4.40
CA ILE A 11 -4.83 -8.61 -3.75
C ILE A 11 -4.06 -9.84 -3.24
N THR A 12 -4.74 -10.95 -2.95
CA THR A 12 -4.11 -12.20 -2.48
C THR A 12 -3.86 -13.23 -3.58
N LYS A 13 -4.31 -12.98 -4.82
CA LYS A 13 -4.04 -13.88 -5.94
C LYS A 13 -2.53 -13.95 -6.15
N GLU A 14 -1.99 -15.16 -6.24
CA GLU A 14 -0.67 -15.38 -6.82
C GLU A 14 -0.71 -14.98 -8.30
N ARG A 15 -0.57 -13.68 -8.54
CA ARG A 15 -0.14 -13.12 -9.80
C ARG A 15 1.31 -12.70 -9.62
N PRO A 16 2.15 -12.79 -10.67
CA PRO A 16 3.34 -11.97 -10.74
C PRO A 16 2.91 -10.52 -10.96
N ASP A 17 2.20 -9.93 -9.99
CA ASP A 17 2.02 -8.48 -9.90
C ASP A 17 3.40 -7.93 -9.54
N TYR A 18 4.28 -7.88 -10.53
CA TYR A 18 5.67 -7.61 -10.27
C TYR A 18 5.79 -6.14 -9.90
N LEU A 19 6.02 -5.92 -8.61
CA LEU A 19 6.55 -4.69 -8.06
C LEU A 19 7.87 -4.44 -8.82
N ILE A 20 7.85 -3.49 -9.75
CA ILE A 20 9.05 -3.13 -10.52
C ILE A 20 9.98 -2.32 -9.64
N ASP A 21 9.39 -1.41 -8.87
CA ASP A 21 10.09 -0.46 -8.05
C ASP A 21 9.25 -0.08 -6.84
N PHE A 22 9.94 0.21 -5.74
CA PHE A 22 9.35 0.56 -4.46
C PHE A 22 10.27 1.55 -3.76
N SER A 23 9.73 2.71 -3.40
CA SER A 23 10.47 3.73 -2.65
C SER A 23 9.59 4.33 -1.57
N ILE A 24 10.15 4.47 -0.37
CA ILE A 24 9.54 5.25 0.70
C ILE A 24 9.75 6.72 0.36
N ILE A 25 8.65 7.48 0.36
CA ILE A 25 8.66 8.91 0.05
C ILE A 25 8.27 9.78 1.25
N GLY A 26 7.76 9.16 2.33
CA GLY A 26 7.47 9.85 3.57
C GLY A 26 7.14 8.90 4.70
N GLU A 27 7.56 9.26 5.90
CA GLU A 27 7.28 8.55 7.15
C GLU A 27 6.85 9.56 8.20
N GLN A 28 5.77 9.26 8.92
CA GLN A 28 5.25 10.14 9.96
C GLN A 28 4.65 9.31 11.08
N ILE A 29 5.11 9.53 12.32
CA ILE A 29 4.46 9.01 13.52
C ILE A 29 3.62 10.14 14.11
N ILE A 30 2.33 9.90 14.39
CA ILE A 30 1.46 10.84 15.10
C ILE A 30 1.56 10.56 16.60
N PRO A 31 2.23 11.43 17.38
CA PRO A 31 2.55 11.13 18.79
C PRO A 31 1.31 11.00 19.68
N GLN A 32 0.19 11.61 19.28
CA GLN A 32 -1.03 11.68 20.08
C GLN A 32 -1.91 10.43 19.94
N THR A 33 -1.82 9.74 18.80
CA THR A 33 -2.70 8.60 18.47
C THR A 33 -1.94 7.29 18.38
N ASN A 34 -0.60 7.31 18.48
CA ASN A 34 0.28 6.18 18.16
C ASN A 34 -0.03 5.57 16.79
N VAL A 35 -0.49 6.36 15.82
CA VAL A 35 -0.66 5.93 14.44
C VAL A 35 0.55 6.37 13.64
N ALA A 36 1.09 5.51 12.79
CA ALA A 36 2.13 5.87 11.84
C ALA A 36 1.60 5.80 10.41
N TYR A 37 2.07 6.72 9.57
CA TYR A 37 1.83 6.71 8.14
C TYR A 37 3.15 6.50 7.41
N VAL A 38 3.14 5.58 6.45
CA VAL A 38 4.25 5.38 5.52
C VAL A 38 3.72 5.57 4.10
N ASP A 39 4.15 6.66 3.48
CA ASP A 39 3.85 6.96 2.08
C ASP A 39 4.92 6.33 1.20
N VAL A 40 4.50 5.54 0.22
CA VAL A 40 5.41 4.90 -0.73
C VAL A 40 4.99 5.15 -2.16
N LYS A 41 5.98 5.28 -3.04
CA LYS A 41 5.78 5.26 -4.49
C LYS A 41 6.08 3.86 -4.98
N VAL A 42 5.12 3.29 -5.69
CA VAL A 42 5.20 1.93 -6.22
C VAL A 42 5.06 1.97 -7.72
N LYS A 43 5.97 1.32 -8.43
CA LYS A 43 5.82 1.03 -9.85
C LYS A 43 5.42 -0.42 -9.99
N ARG A 44 4.26 -0.67 -10.59
CA ARG A 44 3.81 -2.03 -10.94
C ARG A 44 3.87 -2.23 -12.42
N TRP A 45 4.05 -3.48 -12.81
CA TRP A 45 3.79 -3.85 -14.19
C TRP A 45 2.36 -3.59 -14.61
N GLY A 46 2.21 -3.24 -15.88
CA GLY A 46 0.94 -3.30 -16.56
C GLY A 46 1.12 -3.92 -17.94
N PRO A 47 0.08 -4.57 -18.49
CA PRO A 47 0.14 -5.29 -19.76
C PRO A 47 0.44 -4.39 -20.97
N ARG A 48 0.21 -3.07 -20.86
CA ARG A 48 0.61 -2.08 -21.89
C ARG A 48 1.78 -1.23 -21.43
N PHE A 49 1.67 -0.63 -20.24
CA PHE A 49 2.70 0.19 -19.64
C PHE A 49 2.72 -0.03 -18.12
N PRO A 50 3.88 0.07 -17.47
CA PRO A 50 3.95 0.13 -16.01
C PRO A 50 3.10 1.27 -15.45
N ALA A 51 2.43 1.02 -14.33
CA ALA A 51 1.64 2.02 -13.62
C ALA A 51 2.40 2.48 -12.38
N THR A 52 2.49 3.79 -12.19
CA THR A 52 3.01 4.39 -10.97
C THR A 52 1.84 4.70 -10.03
N MET A 53 1.94 4.22 -8.79
CA MET A 53 0.93 4.38 -7.76
C MET A 53 1.57 5.01 -6.52
N LYS A 54 0.76 5.78 -5.78
CA LYS A 54 1.10 6.20 -4.42
C LYS A 54 0.28 5.36 -3.46
N TYR A 55 0.98 4.71 -2.53
CA TYR A 55 0.35 4.02 -1.41
C TYR A 55 0.59 4.81 -0.13
N ARG A 56 -0.39 4.77 0.77
CA ARG A 56 -0.26 5.20 2.15
C ARG A 56 -0.63 4.02 3.04
N TYR A 57 0.36 3.48 3.73
CA TYR A 57 0.12 2.52 4.79
C TYR A 57 -0.21 3.25 6.07
N THR A 58 -1.26 2.81 6.75
CA THR A 58 -1.57 3.21 8.13
C THR A 58 -1.12 2.07 9.02
N LEU A 59 -0.30 2.38 10.02
CA LEU A 59 0.24 1.43 10.96
C LEU A 59 -0.17 1.78 12.37
N GLU A 60 -0.42 0.75 13.17
CA GLU A 60 -0.68 0.84 14.60
C GLU A 60 0.32 -0.05 15.36
N PRO A 61 0.66 0.29 16.61
CA PRO A 61 1.54 -0.52 17.43
C PRO A 61 0.83 -1.79 17.86
N TYR A 62 1.53 -2.91 17.75
CA TYR A 62 1.11 -4.20 18.27
C TYR A 62 2.30 -4.86 18.95
N LYS A 63 2.31 -4.87 20.29
CA LYS A 63 3.47 -5.24 21.11
C LYS A 63 4.69 -4.39 20.70
N ASP A 64 5.79 -5.02 20.34
CA ASP A 64 7.04 -4.37 19.93
C ASP A 64 7.13 -4.13 18.41
N LEU A 65 6.01 -4.24 17.68
CA LEU A 65 5.94 -4.14 16.23
C LEU A 65 4.97 -3.05 15.78
N TRP A 66 5.16 -2.58 14.55
CA TRP A 66 4.15 -1.82 13.82
C TRP A 66 3.44 -2.74 12.82
N VAL A 67 2.12 -2.77 12.86
CA VAL A 67 1.31 -3.58 11.96
C VAL A 67 0.54 -2.68 11.01
N ILE A 68 0.50 -3.04 9.74
CA ILE A 68 -0.31 -2.35 8.74
C ILE A 68 -1.77 -2.69 9.00
N VAL A 69 -2.56 -1.69 9.38
CA VAL A 69 -4.01 -1.83 9.63
C VAL A 69 -4.85 -1.33 8.47
N ASN A 70 -4.29 -0.47 7.62
CA ASN A 70 -4.96 0.04 6.42
C ASN A 70 -3.97 0.37 5.30
N LEU A 71 -4.45 0.36 4.06
CA LEU A 71 -3.73 0.73 2.86
C LEU A 71 -4.65 1.56 1.96
N ASP A 72 -4.29 2.82 1.73
CA ASP A 72 -4.88 3.65 0.70
C ASP A 72 -3.98 3.63 -0.54
N ALA A 73 -4.54 3.29 -1.70
CA ALA A 73 -3.83 3.24 -2.96
C ALA A 73 -4.45 4.17 -4.00
N SER A 74 -3.63 4.99 -4.64
CA SER A 74 -4.06 5.92 -5.69
C SER A 74 -3.12 5.85 -6.90
N ILE A 75 -3.68 6.04 -8.09
CA ILE A 75 -2.92 6.14 -9.33
C ILE A 75 -2.36 7.56 -9.42
N VAL A 76 -1.05 7.68 -9.64
CA VAL A 76 -0.45 8.98 -9.97
C VAL A 76 -0.67 9.19 -11.47
N ARG A 77 -1.57 10.10 -11.84
CA ARG A 77 -1.63 10.59 -13.23
C ARG A 77 -0.54 11.63 -13.38
N GLU A 78 0.39 11.39 -14.30
CA GLU A 78 1.28 12.42 -14.85
C GLU A 78 0.50 13.31 -15.82
#